data_AF-A0A317Y8X5-F1
#
_entry.id   AF-A0A317Y8X5-F1
#
_cell.length_a   1.000
_cell.length_b   1.000
_cell.length_c   1.000
_cell.angle_alpha   90.00
_cell.angle_beta   90.00
_cell.angle_gamma   90.00
#
_symmetry.space_group_name_H-M   'P 1'
#
loop_
_entity.id
_entity.type
_entity.pdbx_description
1 polymer ?
#
loop_
_entity_poly.entity_id
_entity_poly.type
_entity_poly.pdbx_seq_one_letter_code
_entity_poly.pdbx_strand_id
1 'polypeptide(L)'
;MEVRCQTSLCQNEDGFPKLLRACTVRLGIRSQLEYDGHEFVEHGTEKCVVTVYIGSSPHHVEWSVTAAGHRFKDTCQVVARKALRALCQIYEEEVADTPLRFFPPFQRNRPVWMARMRALEEQQLLEDDPSVMYFTPYLLTLDAQYDFLARHHR
;
A
#
# COMPACT_ATOMS: atom_id res chain seq x y z
N MET A 1 10.39 23.19 19.75
CA MET A 1 10.20 22.01 18.86
C MET A 1 8.76 22.10 18.39
N GLU A 2 8.53 22.52 17.15
CA GLU A 2 7.17 22.72 16.62
C GLU A 2 6.72 21.38 16.03
N VAL A 3 5.75 20.73 16.67
CA VAL A 3 5.12 19.51 16.18
C VAL A 3 3.85 19.94 15.46
N ARG A 4 3.77 19.72 14.15
CA ARG A 4 2.55 19.95 13.38
C ARG A 4 1.83 18.63 13.19
N CYS A 5 0.70 18.45 13.88
CA CYS A 5 -0.18 17.31 13.66
C CYS A 5 -1.14 17.60 12.49
N GLN A 6 -1.21 16.70 11.51
CA GLN A 6 -2.13 16.75 10.39
C GLN A 6 -2.90 15.43 10.32
N THR A 7 -4.23 15.48 10.45
CA THR A 7 -5.04 14.28 10.74
C THR A 7 -5.95 13.78 9.61
N SER A 8 -6.04 14.42 8.43
CA SER A 8 -7.03 13.95 7.43
C SER A 8 -6.88 14.37 5.95
N LEU A 9 -5.81 15.07 5.54
CA LEU A 9 -5.77 15.62 4.17
C LEU A 9 -5.56 14.59 3.04
N CYS A 10 -5.05 13.39 3.33
CA CYS A 10 -4.50 12.53 2.28
C CYS A 10 -5.49 11.57 1.61
N GLN A 11 -6.67 11.35 2.20
CA GLN A 11 -7.57 10.25 1.80
C GLN A 11 -8.07 10.28 0.34
N ASN A 12 -8.08 11.46 -0.29
CA ASN A 12 -8.52 11.66 -1.67
C ASN A 12 -7.39 12.13 -2.59
N GLU A 13 -6.15 12.18 -2.10
CA GLU A 13 -4.98 12.51 -2.92
C GLU A 13 -4.77 11.42 -3.97
N ASP A 14 -4.46 11.84 -5.21
CA ASP A 14 -4.15 10.92 -6.29
C ASP A 14 -2.95 10.03 -5.96
N GLY A 15 -2.86 8.87 -6.65
CA GLY A 15 -1.85 7.85 -6.36
C GLY A 15 -2.35 6.81 -5.37
N PHE A 16 -1.47 6.40 -4.45
CA PHE A 16 -1.74 5.28 -3.55
C PHE A 16 -2.86 5.52 -2.52
N PRO A 17 -3.06 6.72 -1.94
CA PRO A 17 -4.17 6.97 -1.01
C PRO A 17 -5.55 6.73 -1.63
N LYS A 18 -5.79 7.27 -2.83
CA LYS A 18 -7.02 7.03 -3.58
C LYS A 18 -7.21 5.56 -3.96
N LEU A 19 -6.14 4.87 -4.35
CA LEU A 19 -6.18 3.43 -4.65
C LEU A 19 -6.53 2.62 -3.38
N LEU A 20 -5.89 2.90 -2.25
CA LEU A 20 -6.18 2.26 -0.96
C LEU A 20 -7.64 2.44 -0.56
N ARG A 21 -8.19 3.65 -0.72
CA ARG A 21 -9.61 3.92 -0.48
C ARG A 21 -10.52 3.09 -1.39
N ALA A 22 -10.20 2.99 -2.68
CA ALA A 22 -10.98 2.18 -3.61
C ALA A 22 -10.95 0.68 -3.24
N CYS A 23 -9.78 0.16 -2.85
CA CYS A 23 -9.61 -1.23 -2.46
C CYS A 23 -10.35 -1.58 -1.17
N THR A 24 -10.24 -0.75 -0.13
CA THR A 24 -10.96 -0.94 1.15
C THR A 24 -12.47 -0.93 0.96
N VAL A 25 -13.00 0.01 0.18
CA VAL A 25 -14.42 0.04 -0.18
C VAL A 25 -14.86 -1.22 -0.92
N ARG A 26 -14.04 -1.74 -1.85
CA ARG A 26 -14.33 -3.00 -2.57
C ARG A 26 -14.40 -4.21 -1.63
N LEU A 27 -13.56 -4.23 -0.59
CA LEU A 27 -13.61 -5.26 0.47
C LEU A 27 -14.77 -5.04 1.46
N GLY A 28 -15.61 -4.03 1.29
CA GLY A 28 -16.70 -3.73 2.22
C GLY A 28 -16.26 -3.05 3.51
N ILE A 29 -14.99 -2.65 3.62
CA ILE A 29 -14.47 -1.80 4.69
C ILE A 29 -14.84 -0.35 4.35
N ARG A 30 -16.01 0.08 4.85
CA ARG A 30 -16.59 1.41 4.53
C ARG A 30 -16.24 2.50 5.53
N SER A 31 -15.58 2.15 6.63
CA SER A 31 -15.02 3.13 7.58
C SER A 31 -14.08 4.09 6.85
N GLN A 32 -14.11 5.36 7.25
CA GLN A 32 -13.20 6.35 6.69
C GLN A 32 -11.74 5.98 7.04
N LEU A 33 -10.83 6.14 6.06
CA LEU A 33 -9.40 6.01 6.28
C LEU A 33 -8.91 7.24 7.04
N GLU A 34 -8.22 7.02 8.16
CA GLU A 34 -7.65 8.11 8.95
C GLU A 34 -6.14 8.12 8.79
N TYR A 35 -5.57 9.28 8.47
CA TYR A 35 -4.13 9.50 8.34
C TYR A 35 -3.71 10.44 9.46
N ASP A 36 -3.10 9.89 10.50
CA ASP A 36 -2.50 10.70 11.56
C ASP A 36 -1.02 10.84 11.29
N GLY A 37 -0.52 12.06 11.21
CA GLY A 37 0.91 12.27 11.10
C GLY A 37 1.38 13.55 11.73
N HIS A 38 2.67 13.51 12.04
CA HIS A 38 3.37 14.59 12.71
C HIS A 38 4.70 14.86 12.01
N GLU A 39 4.93 16.12 11.69
CA GLU A 39 6.20 16.61 11.17
C GLU A 39 7.06 17.13 12.33
N PHE A 40 8.36 16.84 12.29
CA PHE A 40 9.34 17.24 13.30
C PHE A 40 10.73 17.38 12.67
N VAL A 41 11.65 18.01 13.40
CA VAL A 41 13.06 18.14 12.98
C VAL A 41 13.92 17.26 13.88
N GLU A 42 14.70 16.39 13.26
CA GLU A 42 15.65 15.50 13.93
C GLU A 42 17.05 15.74 13.34
N HIS A 43 18.02 16.14 14.18
CA HIS A 43 19.39 16.47 13.77
C HIS A 43 19.46 17.47 12.60
N GLY A 44 18.57 18.47 12.58
CA GLY A 44 18.51 19.48 11.51
C GLY A 44 17.85 19.00 10.21
N THR A 45 17.34 17.77 10.17
CA THR A 45 16.63 17.20 9.02
C THR A 45 15.13 17.17 9.30
N GLU A 46 14.32 17.65 8.37
CA GLU A 46 12.86 17.50 8.42
C GLU A 46 12.50 16.02 8.28
N LYS A 47 11.68 15.55 9.22
CA LYS A 47 11.15 14.19 9.29
C LYS A 47 9.64 14.26 9.46
N CYS A 48 8.97 13.24 8.96
CA CYS A 48 7.55 13.05 9.12
C CYS A 48 7.27 11.59 9.43
N VAL A 49 6.38 11.33 10.38
CA VAL A 49 5.84 10.00 10.63
C VAL A 49 4.34 10.06 10.43
N VAL A 50 3.81 9.13 9.64
CA VAL A 50 2.38 9.02 9.35
C VAL A 50 1.93 7.59 9.63
N THR A 51 0.82 7.46 10.33
CA THR A 51 0.06 6.23 10.54
C THR A 51 -1.25 6.33 9.77
N VAL A 52 -1.56 5.29 8.98
CA VAL A 52 -2.88 5.13 8.38
C VAL A 52 -3.64 4.03 9.12
N TYR A 53 -4.88 4.33 9.48
CA TYR A 53 -5.80 3.42 10.14
C TYR A 53 -6.82 2.89 9.13
N ILE A 54 -6.93 1.57 9.06
CA ILE A 54 -7.92 0.84 8.28
C ILE A 54 -8.97 0.37 9.25
N GLY A 55 -10.13 1.03 9.25
CA GLY A 55 -11.18 0.73 10.20
C GLY A 55 -11.78 -0.66 10.03
N SER A 56 -12.63 -1.03 10.98
CA SER A 56 -13.28 -2.34 11.01
C SER A 56 -14.54 -2.40 10.14
N SER A 57 -14.99 -3.63 9.91
CA SER A 57 -16.30 -3.94 9.35
C SER A 57 -16.82 -5.24 9.99
N PRO A 58 -18.06 -5.70 9.74
CA PRO A 58 -18.55 -6.96 10.29
C PRO A 58 -17.66 -8.19 10.01
N HIS A 59 -16.85 -8.15 8.96
CA HIS A 59 -15.97 -9.26 8.55
C HIS A 59 -14.48 -8.94 8.70
N HIS A 60 -14.10 -7.71 9.07
CA HIS A 60 -12.71 -7.27 9.07
C HIS A 60 -12.37 -6.55 10.38
N VAL A 61 -11.29 -6.99 11.03
CA VAL A 61 -10.74 -6.34 12.23
C VAL A 61 -9.98 -5.07 11.82
N GLU A 62 -10.03 -4.04 12.66
CA GLU A 62 -9.25 -2.82 12.47
C GLU A 62 -7.74 -3.08 12.56
N TRP A 63 -6.97 -2.40 11.72
CA TRP A 63 -5.50 -2.43 11.77
C TRP A 63 -4.91 -1.12 11.27
N SER A 64 -3.60 -0.95 11.48
CA SER A 64 -2.91 0.27 11.07
C SER A 64 -1.50 -0.04 10.58
N VAL A 65 -0.93 0.88 9.80
CA VAL A 65 0.49 0.83 9.42
C VAL A 65 1.10 2.21 9.53
N THR A 66 2.34 2.25 10.01
CA THR A 66 3.13 3.48 10.15
C THR A 66 4.28 3.51 9.15
N ALA A 67 4.56 4.68 8.58
CA ALA A 67 5.74 4.95 7.78
C ALA A 67 6.41 6.26 8.18
N ALA A 68 7.70 6.37 7.91
CA ALA A 68 8.48 7.58 8.09
C ALA A 68 8.95 8.12 6.73
N GLY A 69 9.04 9.44 6.62
CA GLY A 69 9.51 10.17 5.45
C GLY A 69 9.99 11.58 5.87
N HIS A 70 9.96 12.52 4.93
CA HIS A 70 10.42 13.91 5.17
C HIS A 70 9.27 14.91 5.28
N ARG A 71 8.28 14.79 4.39
CA ARG A 71 7.11 15.67 4.30
C ARG A 71 5.84 14.84 4.47
N PHE A 72 4.81 15.42 5.08
CA PHE A 72 3.53 14.73 5.32
C PHE A 72 2.92 14.17 4.04
N LYS A 73 2.83 14.99 2.98
CA LYS A 73 2.24 14.59 1.69
C LYS A 73 2.93 13.37 1.06
N ASP A 74 4.26 13.35 1.05
CA ASP A 74 5.01 12.24 0.48
C ASP A 74 4.92 11.00 1.36
N THR A 75 4.93 11.20 2.68
CA THR A 75 4.81 10.11 3.66
C THR A 75 3.43 9.46 3.60
N CYS A 76 2.37 10.21 3.26
CA CYS A 76 1.05 9.67 2.97
C CYS A 76 1.06 8.67 1.79
N GLN A 77 1.80 8.95 0.72
CA GLN A 77 1.94 8.01 -0.40
C GLN A 77 2.67 6.73 0.04
N VAL A 78 3.75 6.89 0.82
CA VAL A 78 4.55 5.78 1.34
C VAL A 78 3.72 4.89 2.27
N VAL A 79 2.99 5.48 3.22
CA VAL A 79 2.17 4.72 4.17
C VAL A 79 0.97 4.08 3.48
N ALA A 80 0.36 4.74 2.49
CA ALA A 80 -0.74 4.17 1.70
C ALA A 80 -0.28 2.98 0.85
N ARG A 81 0.88 3.07 0.20
CA ARG A 81 1.50 1.95 -0.50
C ARG A 81 1.77 0.80 0.47
N LYS A 82 2.34 1.08 1.65
CA LYS A 82 2.58 0.06 2.69
C LYS A 82 1.28 -0.61 3.13
N ALA A 83 0.19 0.15 3.27
CA ALA A 83 -1.13 -0.39 3.60
C ALA A 83 -1.67 -1.27 2.48
N LEU A 84 -1.55 -0.89 1.21
CA LEU A 84 -1.95 -1.75 0.07
C LEU A 84 -1.22 -3.09 0.10
N ARG A 85 0.09 -3.10 0.39
CA ARG A 85 0.88 -4.33 0.52
C ARG A 85 0.42 -5.21 1.68
N ALA A 86 0.02 -4.60 2.80
CA ALA A 86 -0.56 -5.32 3.94
C ALA A 86 -1.95 -5.88 3.60
N LEU A 87 -2.81 -5.08 2.97
CA LEU A 87 -4.15 -5.46 2.51
C LEU A 87 -4.09 -6.69 1.58
N CYS A 88 -3.18 -6.69 0.60
CA CYS A 88 -2.99 -7.83 -0.32
C CYS A 88 -2.54 -9.12 0.38
N GLN A 89 -1.90 -9.00 1.55
CA GLN A 89 -1.42 -10.13 2.33
C GLN A 89 -2.45 -10.61 3.36
N ILE A 90 -3.18 -9.68 3.99
CA ILE A 90 -4.19 -10.00 5.01
C ILE A 90 -5.42 -10.63 4.35
N TYR A 91 -5.87 -10.06 3.24
CA TYR A 91 -7.09 -10.47 2.54
C TYR A 91 -6.76 -11.22 1.24
N GLU A 92 -5.74 -12.08 1.26
CA GLU A 92 -5.19 -12.75 0.08
C GLU A 92 -6.24 -13.54 -0.71
N GLU A 93 -7.20 -14.16 -0.02
CA GLU A 93 -8.32 -14.90 -0.62
C GLU A 93 -9.35 -13.95 -1.26
N GLU A 94 -9.72 -12.87 -0.57
CA GLU A 94 -10.73 -11.91 -1.04
C GLU A 94 -10.25 -11.10 -2.26
N VAL A 95 -8.93 -10.86 -2.36
CA VAL A 95 -8.35 -10.16 -3.51
C VAL A 95 -8.00 -11.10 -4.67
N ALA A 96 -8.08 -12.43 -4.47
CA ALA A 96 -7.61 -13.44 -5.42
C ALA A 96 -8.29 -13.37 -6.79
N ASP A 97 -9.51 -12.85 -6.88
CA ASP A 97 -10.28 -12.69 -8.13
C ASP A 97 -10.30 -11.24 -8.63
N THR A 98 -9.32 -10.44 -8.21
CA THR A 98 -9.21 -9.03 -8.59
C THR A 98 -7.81 -8.74 -9.14
N PRO A 99 -7.64 -7.70 -9.98
CA PRO A 99 -6.30 -7.28 -10.42
C PRO A 99 -5.33 -6.95 -9.27
N LEU A 100 -5.87 -6.64 -8.08
CA LEU A 100 -5.08 -6.37 -6.88
C LEU A 100 -4.26 -7.59 -6.42
N ARG A 101 -4.62 -8.82 -6.85
CA ARG A 101 -3.84 -10.05 -6.58
C ARG A 101 -2.41 -10.00 -7.10
N PHE A 102 -2.11 -9.08 -8.03
CA PHE A 102 -0.78 -8.86 -8.61
C PHE A 102 -0.04 -7.68 -7.98
N PHE A 103 -0.68 -6.94 -7.07
CA PHE A 103 0.00 -5.92 -6.30
C PHE A 103 0.92 -6.60 -5.26
N PRO A 104 2.18 -6.16 -5.11
CA PRO A 104 3.13 -6.85 -4.24
C PRO A 104 2.66 -6.93 -2.79
N PRO A 105 2.66 -8.11 -2.14
CA PRO A 105 2.40 -8.19 -0.72
C PRO A 105 3.57 -7.60 0.09
N PHE A 106 3.34 -7.43 1.39
CA PHE A 106 4.39 -6.99 2.31
C PHE A 106 5.54 -8.02 2.33
N GLN A 107 5.21 -9.31 2.43
CA GLN A 107 6.16 -10.42 2.36
C GLN A 107 6.11 -11.11 0.99
N ARG A 108 7.12 -10.86 0.15
CA ARG A 108 7.22 -11.45 -1.20
C ARG A 108 7.70 -12.91 -1.22
N ASN A 109 8.09 -13.47 -0.09
CA ASN A 109 8.54 -14.87 0.02
C ASN A 109 7.39 -15.84 0.42
N ARG A 110 6.15 -15.37 0.47
CA ARG A 110 5.01 -16.26 0.78
C ARG A 110 4.81 -17.27 -0.35
N PRO A 111 4.58 -18.56 -0.03
CA PRO A 111 4.38 -19.60 -1.04
C PRO A 111 3.26 -19.29 -2.04
N VAL A 112 2.14 -18.73 -1.58
CA VAL A 112 0.99 -18.39 -2.44
C VAL A 112 1.38 -17.32 -3.46
N TRP A 113 2.05 -16.25 -3.01
CA TRP A 113 2.56 -15.22 -3.90
C TRP A 113 3.59 -15.76 -4.91
N MET A 114 4.56 -16.57 -4.46
CA MET A 114 5.57 -17.15 -5.35
C MET A 114 4.95 -18.12 -6.37
N ALA A 115 3.95 -18.90 -5.98
CA ALA A 115 3.22 -19.76 -6.89
C ALA A 115 2.46 -18.94 -7.95
N ARG A 116 1.79 -17.86 -7.53
CA ARG A 116 1.09 -16.93 -8.43
C ARG A 116 2.05 -16.29 -9.43
N MET A 117 3.21 -15.83 -8.96
CA MET A 117 4.20 -15.21 -9.84
C MET A 117 4.81 -16.19 -10.85
N ARG A 118 5.12 -17.42 -10.44
CA ARG A 118 5.58 -18.45 -11.38
C ARG A 118 4.52 -18.80 -12.42
N ALA A 119 3.27 -18.96 -12.00
CA ALA A 119 2.17 -19.24 -12.92
C ALA A 119 1.94 -18.08 -13.93
N LEU A 120 2.19 -16.83 -13.52
CA LEU A 120 2.16 -15.67 -14.42
C LEU A 120 3.31 -15.69 -15.44
N GLU A 121 4.54 -15.95 -14.98
CA GLU A 121 5.73 -16.02 -15.84
C GLU A 121 5.64 -17.15 -16.87
N GLU A 122 5.13 -18.31 -16.45
CA GLU A 122 4.96 -19.49 -17.29
C GLU A 122 3.70 -19.42 -18.17
N GLN A 123 2.94 -18.31 -18.13
CA GLN A 123 1.65 -18.14 -18.81
C GLN A 123 0.65 -19.26 -18.49
N GLN A 124 0.80 -19.89 -17.33
CA GLN A 124 -0.07 -20.97 -16.84
C GLN A 124 -1.29 -20.43 -16.08
N LEU A 125 -1.26 -19.15 -15.69
CA LEU A 125 -2.48 -18.48 -15.25
C LEU A 125 -3.42 -18.37 -16.45
N LEU A 126 -4.65 -18.84 -16.26
CA LEU A 126 -5.78 -18.56 -17.14
C LEU A 126 -6.21 -17.08 -16.95
N GLU A 127 -5.28 -16.16 -17.19
CA GLU A 127 -5.58 -14.73 -17.19
C GLU A 127 -6.06 -14.36 -18.59
N ASP A 128 -7.36 -14.17 -18.72
CA ASP A 128 -8.00 -13.87 -20.00
C ASP A 128 -7.67 -12.44 -20.49
N ASP A 129 -7.24 -11.54 -19.59
CA ASP A 129 -6.89 -10.16 -19.94
C ASP A 129 -5.38 -9.99 -20.21
N PRO A 130 -4.97 -9.78 -21.47
CA PRO A 130 -3.56 -9.55 -21.80
C PRO A 130 -3.00 -8.29 -21.12
N SER A 131 -3.82 -7.30 -20.79
CA SER A 131 -3.38 -6.08 -20.11
C SER A 131 -2.82 -6.40 -18.72
N VAL A 132 -3.46 -7.30 -17.99
CA VAL A 132 -3.01 -7.73 -16.67
C VAL A 132 -1.68 -8.47 -16.75
N MET A 133 -1.53 -9.36 -17.74
CA MET A 133 -0.29 -10.10 -17.99
C MET A 133 0.89 -9.17 -18.25
N TYR A 134 0.74 -8.17 -19.12
CA TYR A 134 1.85 -7.28 -19.50
C TYR A 134 2.09 -6.13 -18.51
N PHE A 135 1.06 -5.65 -17.81
CA PHE A 135 1.24 -4.58 -16.81
C PHE A 135 1.75 -5.09 -15.48
N THR A 136 1.55 -6.36 -15.13
CA THR A 136 2.04 -6.89 -13.85
C THR A 136 3.57 -6.76 -13.73
N PRO A 137 4.41 -7.24 -14.67
CA PRO A 137 5.87 -7.06 -14.59
C PRO A 137 6.30 -5.60 -14.49
N TYR A 138 5.59 -4.69 -15.18
CA TYR A 138 5.83 -3.25 -15.09
C TYR A 138 5.54 -2.71 -13.68
N LEU A 139 4.38 -3.06 -13.11
CA LEU A 139 4.01 -2.71 -11.74
C LEU A 139 5.04 -3.22 -10.73
N LEU A 140 5.48 -4.48 -10.86
CA LEU A 140 6.49 -5.08 -9.97
C LEU A 140 7.83 -4.34 -10.04
N THR A 141 8.25 -3.96 -11.25
CA THR A 141 9.49 -3.21 -11.46
C THR A 141 9.41 -1.81 -10.83
N LEU A 142 8.31 -1.09 -11.05
CA LEU A 142 8.08 0.21 -10.41
C LEU A 142 8.06 0.09 -8.88
N ASP A 143 7.37 -0.91 -8.36
CA ASP A 143 7.25 -1.15 -6.92
C ASP A 143 8.61 -1.46 -6.27
N ALA A 144 9.47 -2.22 -6.97
CA ALA A 144 10.85 -2.46 -6.57
C ALA A 144 11.71 -1.17 -6.61
N GLN A 145 11.51 -0.31 -7.60
CA GLN A 145 12.19 0.99 -7.67
C GLN A 145 11.79 1.91 -6.50
N TYR A 146 10.51 1.91 -6.10
CA TYR A 146 10.08 2.63 -4.89
C TYR A 146 10.77 2.09 -3.63
N ASP A 147 10.90 0.77 -3.49
CA ASP A 147 11.63 0.17 -2.37
C ASP A 147 13.12 0.56 -2.39
N PHE A 148 13.72 0.66 -3.58
CA PHE A 148 15.11 1.11 -3.75
C PHE A 148 15.27 2.56 -3.31
N LEU A 149 14.46 3.48 -3.84
CA LEU A 149 14.53 4.92 -3.50
C LEU A 149 14.28 5.15 -2.01
N ALA A 150 13.32 4.45 -1.40
CA ALA A 150 13.01 4.57 0.02
C ALA A 150 14.12 4.09 0.97
N ARG A 151 15.13 3.36 0.48
CA ARG A 151 16.31 2.96 1.26
C ARG A 151 17.49 3.93 1.12
N HIS A 152 17.58 4.65 0.00
CA HIS A 152 18.72 5.51 -0.31
C HIS A 152 18.47 6.99 0.02
N HIS A 153 17.23 7.37 0.34
CA HIS A 153 16.83 8.73 0.75
C HIS A 153 16.32 8.80 2.20
N ARG A 154 16.91 8.04 3.14
CA ARG A 154 16.55 8.08 4.57
C ARG A 154 17.55 8.85 5.42
#